data_AF-A0AAD6NBY4-F1
#
_entry.id   AF-A0AAD6NBY4-F1
#
_cell.length_a   1.000
_cell.length_b   1.000
_cell.length_c   1.000
_cell.angle_alpha   90.00
_cell.angle_beta   90.00
_cell.angle_gamma   90.00
#
_symmetry.space_group_name_H-M   'P 1'
#
loop_
_entity.id
_entity.type
_entity.pdbx_description
1 polymer ?
#
loop_
_entity_poly.entity_id
_entity_poly.type
_entity_poly.pdbx_seq_one_letter_code
_entity_poly.pdbx_strand_id
1 'polypeptide(L)'
;MTAGETCQPVENIVNNFISQIHDSGLNPLRLANISVSEFYTELRNHLSVINDGGSIALGRGEYLVSIGLSKNLESLFSTTTPFVREGPPVTWTKLILFAGPQYEGPAQLKVGDSSVELSKDDFKLLHSGRPWRFLSPWPDKDNCMKELESSQMALHELADSRRTISEGERLKD
;
A
#
# COMPACT_ATOMS: atom_id res chain seq x y z
N MET A 1 -21.96 -5.88 -25.14
CA MET A 1 -20.68 -6.31 -24.54
C MET A 1 -19.66 -5.21 -24.78
N THR A 2 -19.35 -4.43 -23.76
CA THR A 2 -18.14 -3.57 -23.69
C THR A 2 -17.78 -3.47 -22.21
N ALA A 3 -16.49 -3.67 -21.95
CA ALA A 3 -15.90 -4.00 -20.66
C ALA A 3 -16.26 -3.00 -19.57
N GLY A 4 -16.74 -3.51 -18.44
CA GLY A 4 -16.71 -2.79 -17.19
C GLY A 4 -15.26 -2.67 -16.75
N GLU A 5 -14.69 -1.48 -16.88
CA GLU A 5 -13.52 -1.10 -16.09
C GLU A 5 -13.94 -1.25 -14.63
N THR A 6 -13.47 -2.32 -14.00
CA THR A 6 -13.59 -2.52 -12.56
C THR A 6 -12.73 -1.43 -11.91
N CYS A 7 -13.36 -0.27 -11.66
CA CYS A 7 -12.89 0.67 -10.66
C CYS A 7 -12.70 -0.14 -9.38
N GLN A 8 -11.46 -0.45 -9.03
CA GLN A 8 -11.19 -1.02 -7.72
C GLN A 8 -11.73 -0.03 -6.70
N PRO A 9 -12.48 -0.48 -5.68
CA PRO A 9 -12.98 0.42 -4.65
C PRO A 9 -11.79 1.21 -4.10
N VAL A 10 -11.96 2.51 -3.88
CA VAL A 10 -10.93 3.40 -3.32
C VAL A 10 -10.24 2.79 -2.09
N GLU A 11 -10.96 1.92 -1.36
CA GLU A 11 -10.45 1.09 -0.28
C GLU A 11 -9.24 0.22 -0.66
N ASN A 12 -9.20 -0.40 -1.84
CA ASN A 12 -8.07 -1.24 -2.27
C ASN A 12 -6.81 -0.41 -2.55
N ILE A 13 -6.95 0.74 -3.20
CA ILE A 13 -5.80 1.65 -3.47
C ILE A 13 -5.30 2.26 -2.16
N VAL A 14 -6.23 2.69 -1.29
CA VAL A 14 -5.89 3.27 0.01
C VAL A 14 -5.24 2.24 0.93
N ASN A 15 -5.71 0.99 0.94
CA ASN A 15 -5.07 -0.10 1.68
C ASN A 15 -3.66 -0.35 1.15
N ASN A 16 -3.39 -0.21 -0.16
CA ASN A 16 -2.04 -0.44 -0.70
C ASN A 16 -0.96 0.52 -0.20
N PHE A 17 -1.35 1.75 0.17
CA PHE A 17 -0.43 2.76 0.72
C PHE A 17 -0.49 2.87 2.25
N ILE A 18 -1.32 2.06 2.92
CA ILE A 18 -1.51 2.12 4.38
C ILE A 18 -1.15 0.80 5.04
N SER A 19 -1.31 -0.32 4.34
CA SER A 19 -1.11 -1.66 4.87
C SER A 19 0.31 -2.14 4.67
N GLN A 20 0.96 -2.39 5.81
CA GLN A 20 2.19 -3.16 5.99
C GLN A 20 3.41 -2.65 5.21
N ILE A 21 4.26 -1.93 5.94
CA ILE A 21 5.67 -1.78 5.59
C ILE A 21 6.24 -3.21 5.57
N HIS A 22 6.43 -3.77 4.38
CA HIS A 22 7.20 -5.00 4.24
C HIS A 22 8.66 -4.66 4.49
N ASP A 23 9.23 -5.19 5.57
CA ASP A 23 10.65 -5.00 5.93
C ASP A 23 11.60 -5.75 4.98
N SER A 24 11.08 -6.70 4.20
CA SER A 24 11.85 -7.45 3.21
C SER A 24 11.95 -6.68 1.89
N GLY A 25 13.16 -6.28 1.52
CA GLY A 25 13.43 -5.74 0.19
C GLY A 25 13.19 -6.79 -0.91
N LEU A 26 12.61 -6.37 -2.02
CA LEU A 26 12.44 -7.12 -3.26
C LEU A 26 13.68 -6.93 -4.13
N ASN A 27 14.27 -8.04 -4.61
CA ASN A 27 15.38 -7.96 -5.54
C ASN A 27 14.89 -7.86 -7.00
N PRO A 28 15.65 -7.22 -7.91
CA PRO A 28 15.33 -7.24 -9.33
C PRO A 28 15.27 -8.68 -9.88
N LEU A 29 14.26 -8.98 -10.70
CA LEU A 29 14.06 -10.32 -11.27
C LEU A 29 15.00 -10.64 -12.45
N ARG A 30 15.69 -9.64 -12.99
CA ARG A 30 16.49 -9.69 -14.23
C ARG A 30 17.97 -10.07 -14.01
N LEU A 31 18.33 -10.70 -12.89
CA LEU A 31 19.74 -10.99 -12.64
C LEU A 31 20.24 -12.13 -13.54
N ALA A 32 21.23 -11.87 -14.40
CA ALA A 32 21.79 -12.84 -15.34
C ALA A 32 22.54 -14.02 -14.68
N ASN A 33 22.70 -13.99 -13.35
CA ASN A 33 23.51 -14.95 -12.58
C ASN A 33 22.73 -15.62 -11.44
N ILE A 34 21.40 -15.51 -11.40
CA ILE A 34 20.60 -16.22 -10.39
C ILE A 34 20.24 -17.62 -10.87
N SER A 35 20.30 -18.58 -9.96
CA SER A 35 19.76 -19.92 -10.17
C SER A 35 18.24 -19.89 -10.35
N VAL A 36 17.68 -20.92 -11.00
CA VAL A 36 16.22 -21.08 -11.15
C VAL A 36 15.50 -21.08 -9.78
N SER A 37 16.14 -21.64 -8.75
CA SER A 37 15.63 -21.64 -7.37
C SER A 37 15.58 -20.24 -6.75
N GLU A 38 16.60 -19.41 -6.99
CA GLU A 38 16.63 -18.02 -6.51
C GLU A 38 15.59 -17.18 -7.24
N PHE A 39 15.49 -17.31 -8.57
CA PHE A 39 14.44 -16.65 -9.35
C PHE A 39 13.03 -17.00 -8.84
N TYR A 40 12.76 -18.28 -8.61
CA TYR A 40 11.46 -18.72 -8.10
C TYR A 40 11.18 -18.19 -6.67
N THR A 41 12.21 -18.06 -5.85
CA THR A 41 12.09 -17.44 -4.52
C THR A 41 11.72 -15.96 -4.64
N GLU A 42 12.40 -15.20 -5.49
CA GLU A 42 12.08 -13.78 -5.72
C GLU A 42 10.68 -13.57 -6.32
N LEU A 43 10.24 -14.46 -7.21
CA LEU A 43 8.87 -14.44 -7.72
C LEU A 43 7.82 -14.62 -6.61
N ARG A 44 8.07 -15.56 -5.69
CA ARG A 44 7.19 -15.76 -4.54
C ARG A 44 7.17 -14.54 -3.63
N ASN A 45 8.31 -13.88 -3.42
CA ASN A 45 8.38 -12.66 -2.62
C ASN A 45 7.53 -11.54 -3.26
N HIS A 46 7.68 -11.29 -4.56
CA HIS A 46 6.86 -10.32 -5.29
C HIS A 46 5.37 -10.65 -5.19
N LEU A 47 5.00 -11.92 -5.37
CA LEU A 47 3.61 -12.36 -5.27
C LEU A 47 3.05 -12.19 -3.85
N SER A 48 3.85 -12.45 -2.82
CA SER A 48 3.45 -12.21 -1.42
C SER A 48 3.15 -10.73 -1.20
N VAL A 49 4.07 -9.85 -1.60
CA VAL A 49 3.86 -8.40 -1.47
C VAL A 49 2.55 -7.97 -2.13
N ILE A 50 2.25 -8.45 -3.34
CA ILE A 50 1.00 -8.11 -4.04
C ILE A 50 -0.23 -8.67 -3.30
N ASN A 51 -0.19 -9.94 -2.89
CA ASN A 51 -1.32 -10.60 -2.22
C ASN A 51 -1.64 -9.98 -0.86
N ASP A 52 -0.62 -9.46 -0.17
CA ASP A 52 -0.76 -8.76 1.11
C ASP A 52 -1.18 -7.30 0.93
N GLY A 53 -1.33 -6.83 -0.32
CA GLY A 53 -1.64 -5.43 -0.65
C GLY A 53 -0.48 -4.48 -0.37
N GLY A 54 0.76 -4.94 -0.44
CA GLY A 54 1.96 -4.11 -0.29
C GLY A 54 2.36 -3.40 -1.58
N SER A 55 3.19 -2.36 -1.43
CA SER A 55 3.76 -1.60 -2.56
C SER A 55 5.04 -2.27 -3.10
N ILE A 56 5.08 -2.48 -4.41
CA ILE A 56 6.28 -2.98 -5.10
C ILE A 56 7.38 -1.93 -5.09
N ALA A 57 7.03 -0.64 -5.23
CA ALA A 57 8.01 0.44 -5.15
C ALA A 57 8.70 0.43 -3.78
N LEU A 58 7.92 0.42 -2.69
CA LEU A 58 8.45 0.35 -1.33
C LEU A 58 9.28 -0.91 -1.11
N GLY A 59 8.79 -2.07 -1.58
CA GLY A 59 9.55 -3.32 -1.53
C GLY A 59 10.90 -3.20 -2.24
N ARG A 60 11.01 -2.42 -3.32
CA ARG A 60 12.26 -2.16 -4.04
C ARG A 60 13.12 -1.04 -3.43
N GLY A 61 12.77 -0.56 -2.23
CA GLY A 61 13.51 0.46 -1.49
C GLY A 61 13.12 1.90 -1.83
N GLU A 62 12.07 2.13 -2.62
CA GLU A 62 11.59 3.48 -2.89
C GLU A 62 10.98 4.13 -1.65
N TYR A 63 11.27 5.42 -1.48
CA TYR A 63 10.59 6.23 -0.48
C TYR A 63 9.26 6.75 -1.03
N LEU A 64 8.16 6.37 -0.38
CA LEU A 64 6.82 6.87 -0.68
C LEU A 64 6.42 7.97 0.31
N VAL A 65 6.19 9.18 -0.18
CA VAL A 65 5.92 10.39 0.64
C VAL A 65 4.70 10.19 1.56
N SER A 66 3.59 9.70 1.01
CA SER A 66 2.41 9.21 1.73
C SER A 66 2.76 8.34 2.96
N ILE A 67 3.67 7.38 2.87
CA ILE A 67 4.04 6.51 4.02
C ILE A 67 4.70 7.33 5.12
N GLY A 68 5.63 8.22 4.76
CA GLY A 68 6.27 9.14 5.71
C GLY A 68 5.26 10.08 6.37
N LEU A 69 4.35 10.66 5.57
CA LEU A 69 3.27 11.52 6.08
C LEU A 69 2.34 10.77 7.02
N SER A 70 1.98 9.53 6.71
CA SER A 70 1.16 8.67 7.57
C SER A 70 1.78 8.54 8.96
N LYS A 71 3.08 8.22 9.04
CA LYS A 71 3.80 8.12 10.32
C LYS A 71 3.83 9.44 11.09
N ASN A 72 4.06 10.55 10.39
CA ASN A 72 4.07 11.86 11.03
C ASN A 72 2.68 12.29 11.54
N LEU A 73 1.61 11.83 10.91
CA LEU A 73 0.25 12.12 11.36
C LEU A 73 -0.12 11.41 12.66
N GLU A 74 0.47 10.24 12.92
CA GLU A 74 0.26 9.51 14.18
C GLU A 74 0.66 10.34 15.40
N SER A 75 1.66 11.24 15.27
CA SER A 75 2.08 12.10 16.37
C SER A 75 1.11 13.24 16.68
N LEU A 76 0.08 13.46 15.86
CA LEU A 76 -0.94 14.49 16.12
C LEU A 76 -2.01 14.01 17.11
N PHE A 77 -2.14 12.70 17.32
CA PHE A 77 -3.17 12.08 18.14
C PHE A 77 -2.62 11.66 19.50
N SER A 78 -3.53 11.41 20.44
CA SER A 78 -3.18 11.02 21.81
C SER A 78 -2.52 9.64 21.90
N THR A 79 -2.75 8.78 20.91
CA THR A 79 -2.17 7.45 20.78
C THR A 79 -1.53 7.26 19.41
N THR A 80 -0.51 6.41 19.32
CA THR A 80 0.12 6.07 18.03
C THR A 80 -0.82 5.28 17.12
N THR A 81 -1.72 4.48 17.70
CA THR A 81 -2.74 3.72 16.97
C THR A 81 -4.13 3.99 17.56
N PRO A 82 -5.16 4.12 16.71
CA PRO A 82 -6.55 4.21 17.15
C PRO A 82 -6.99 3.01 17.97
N PHE A 83 -7.83 3.25 18.98
CA PHE A 83 -8.42 2.17 19.77
C PHE A 83 -9.58 1.50 19.02
N VAL A 84 -9.38 0.24 18.65
CA VAL A 84 -10.38 -0.59 17.96
C VAL A 84 -11.09 -1.48 18.97
N ARG A 85 -12.41 -1.37 19.09
CA ARG A 85 -13.25 -2.21 19.95
C ARG A 85 -13.51 -3.58 19.34
N GLU A 86 -13.79 -3.61 18.04
CA GLU A 86 -14.13 -4.81 17.27
C GLU A 86 -13.55 -4.71 15.87
N GLY A 87 -13.14 -5.84 15.29
CA GLY A 87 -12.55 -5.90 13.94
C GLY A 87 -11.02 -5.74 13.90
N PRO A 88 -10.43 -5.69 12.70
CA PRO A 88 -8.98 -5.56 12.53
C PRO A 88 -8.45 -4.19 12.96
N PRO A 89 -7.14 -4.06 13.28
CA PRO A 89 -6.50 -2.78 13.55
C PRO A 89 -6.68 -1.77 12.42
N VAL A 90 -6.79 -0.49 12.77
CA VAL A 90 -6.95 0.63 11.83
C VAL A 90 -5.87 1.67 12.11
N THR A 91 -5.37 2.37 11.09
CA THR A 91 -4.41 3.47 11.24
C THR A 91 -5.12 4.83 11.32
N TRP A 92 -4.44 5.84 11.87
CA TRP A 92 -4.95 7.21 11.86
C TRP A 92 -5.19 7.74 10.45
N THR A 93 -4.30 7.44 9.50
CA THR A 93 -4.46 7.79 8.09
C THR A 93 -5.77 7.24 7.52
N LYS A 94 -6.10 5.97 7.78
CA LYS A 94 -7.36 5.37 7.31
C LYS A 94 -8.59 6.05 7.92
N LEU A 95 -8.54 6.43 9.20
CA LEU A 95 -9.62 7.18 9.85
C LEU A 95 -9.78 8.59 9.29
N ILE A 96 -8.69 9.30 9.04
CA ILE A 96 -8.73 10.66 8.50
C ILE A 96 -9.29 10.66 7.08
N LEU A 97 -8.86 9.71 6.24
CA LEU A 97 -9.39 9.57 4.88
C LEU A 97 -10.88 9.21 4.88
N PHE A 98 -11.31 8.34 5.79
CA PHE A 98 -12.72 8.02 6.00
C PHE A 98 -13.53 9.23 6.46
N ALA A 99 -13.02 9.96 7.45
CA ALA A 99 -13.65 11.14 8.04
C ALA A 99 -13.81 12.30 7.05
N GLY A 100 -12.89 12.41 6.09
CA GLY A 100 -12.93 13.44 5.06
C GLY A 100 -12.62 14.84 5.59
N PRO A 101 -12.90 15.89 4.80
CA PRO A 101 -12.61 17.28 5.17
C PRO A 101 -13.45 17.80 6.33
N GLN A 102 -14.62 17.21 6.57
CA GLN A 102 -15.55 17.61 7.62
C GLN A 102 -16.33 16.39 8.09
N TYR A 103 -15.93 15.83 9.23
CA TYR A 103 -16.61 14.70 9.83
C TYR A 103 -17.71 15.16 10.79
N GLU A 104 -18.96 14.85 10.48
CA GLU A 104 -20.14 15.21 11.28
C GLU A 104 -20.74 14.02 12.03
N GLY A 105 -20.07 12.87 11.98
CA GLY A 105 -20.54 11.63 12.60
C GLY A 105 -20.23 11.53 14.10
N PRO A 106 -20.68 10.45 14.74
CA PRO A 106 -20.41 10.19 16.15
C PRO A 106 -18.94 9.86 16.42
N ALA A 107 -18.53 9.97 17.70
CA ALA A 107 -17.17 9.63 18.16
C ALA A 107 -16.84 8.12 18.10
N GLN A 108 -17.85 7.28 17.91
CA GLN A 108 -17.68 5.86 17.58
C GLN A 108 -17.81 5.70 16.07
N LEU A 109 -16.71 5.37 15.40
CA LEU A 109 -16.64 5.24 13.95
C LEU A 109 -16.72 3.77 13.56
N LYS A 110 -17.42 3.49 12.46
CA LYS A 110 -17.37 2.18 11.80
C LYS A 110 -16.63 2.35 10.48
N VAL A 111 -15.42 1.81 10.41
CA VAL A 111 -14.55 1.90 9.22
C VAL A 111 -14.31 0.49 8.68
N GLY A 112 -15.01 0.16 7.60
CA GLY A 112 -15.09 -1.21 7.11
C GLY A 112 -15.66 -2.14 8.18
N ASP A 113 -14.91 -3.19 8.50
CA ASP A 113 -15.27 -4.18 9.53
C ASP A 113 -14.83 -3.78 10.95
N SER A 114 -14.20 -2.62 11.12
CA SER A 114 -13.67 -2.17 12.41
C SER A 114 -14.58 -1.14 13.07
N SER A 115 -14.85 -1.32 14.37
CA SER A 115 -15.48 -0.32 15.24
C SER A 115 -14.40 0.37 16.07
N VAL A 116 -14.22 1.68 15.84
CA VAL A 116 -13.21 2.52 16.49
C VAL A 116 -13.88 3.46 17.48
N GLU A 117 -13.29 3.62 18.66
CA GLU A 117 -13.69 4.63 19.63
C GLU A 117 -12.61 5.68 19.79
N LEU A 118 -12.99 6.95 19.66
CA LEU A 118 -12.06 8.08 19.81
C LEU A 118 -12.16 8.70 21.19
N SER A 119 -11.01 9.13 21.72
CA SER A 119 -10.98 10.04 22.86
C SER A 119 -11.66 11.37 22.48
N LYS A 120 -12.08 12.15 23.49
CA LYS A 120 -12.71 13.45 23.25
C LYS A 120 -11.81 14.42 22.48
N ASP A 121 -10.51 14.37 22.72
CA ASP A 121 -9.56 15.29 22.08
C ASP A 121 -9.22 14.84 20.66
N ASP A 122 -9.05 13.54 20.42
CA ASP A 122 -8.84 12.99 19.07
C ASP A 122 -10.09 13.19 18.19
N PHE A 123 -11.28 13.00 18.77
CA PHE A 123 -12.54 13.27 18.07
C PHE A 123 -12.66 14.73 17.66
N LYS A 124 -12.35 15.69 18.55
CA LYS A 124 -12.33 17.12 18.21
C LYS A 124 -11.33 17.43 17.10
N LEU A 125 -10.14 16.84 17.17
CA LEU A 125 -9.12 17.04 16.15
C LEU A 125 -9.58 16.50 14.79
N LEU A 126 -10.15 15.30 14.76
CA LEU A 126 -10.72 14.70 13.54
C LEU A 126 -11.87 15.56 12.98
N HIS A 127 -12.80 15.96 13.84
CA HIS A 127 -13.94 16.81 13.48
C HIS A 127 -13.51 18.18 12.92
N SER A 128 -12.36 18.71 13.37
CA SER A 128 -11.84 19.98 12.85
C SER A 128 -11.44 19.95 11.37
N GLY A 129 -11.31 18.76 10.76
CA GLY A 129 -10.89 18.59 9.38
C GLY A 129 -9.41 18.91 9.11
N ARG A 130 -8.68 19.43 10.11
CA ARG A 130 -7.27 19.81 9.95
C ARG A 130 -6.38 18.65 9.52
N PRO A 131 -6.48 17.43 10.08
CA PRO A 131 -5.66 16.30 9.66
C PRO A 131 -5.84 15.95 8.18
N TRP A 132 -7.07 16.05 7.66
CA TRP A 132 -7.39 15.71 6.27
C TRP A 132 -6.65 16.58 5.25
N ARG A 133 -6.39 17.84 5.60
CA ARG A 133 -5.65 18.78 4.73
C ARG A 133 -4.20 18.36 4.45
N PHE A 134 -3.60 17.54 5.32
CA PHE A 134 -2.26 17.01 5.12
C PHE A 134 -2.24 15.76 4.23
N LEU A 135 -3.40 15.10 4.09
CA LEU A 135 -3.54 13.91 3.26
C LEU A 135 -4.08 14.23 1.87
N SER A 136 -4.83 15.32 1.69
CA SER A 136 -5.51 15.60 0.42
C SER A 136 -4.63 16.35 -0.60
N PRO A 137 -4.49 15.86 -1.86
CA PRO A 137 -5.05 14.61 -2.38
C PRO A 137 -4.26 13.37 -1.93
N TRP A 138 -4.97 12.28 -1.62
CA TRP A 138 -4.36 10.99 -1.27
C TRP A 138 -4.77 9.91 -2.28
N PRO A 139 -3.85 8.99 -2.66
CA PRO A 139 -2.41 9.04 -2.42
C PRO A 139 -1.72 10.18 -3.18
N ASP A 140 -0.48 10.48 -2.81
CA ASP A 140 0.35 11.48 -3.50
C ASP A 140 0.59 11.05 -4.96
N LYS A 141 0.58 12.02 -5.89
CA LYS A 141 0.71 11.72 -7.32
C LYS A 141 2.06 11.08 -7.67
N ASP A 142 3.15 11.55 -7.06
CA ASP A 142 4.47 11.01 -7.33
C ASP A 142 4.61 9.59 -6.80
N ASN A 143 3.96 9.28 -5.67
CA ASN A 143 3.85 7.91 -5.18
C ASN A 143 3.13 6.98 -6.15
N CYS A 144 2.02 7.43 -6.76
CA CYS A 144 1.34 6.66 -7.80
C CYS A 144 2.24 6.40 -9.01
N MET A 145 3.03 7.39 -9.44
CA MET A 145 3.96 7.24 -10.54
C MET A 145 5.07 6.25 -10.21
N LYS A 146 5.67 6.34 -9.01
CA LYS A 146 6.68 5.39 -8.54
C LYS A 146 6.18 3.94 -8.51
N GLU A 147 4.94 3.74 -8.02
CA GLU A 147 4.33 2.41 -7.99
C GLU A 147 4.10 1.87 -9.41
N LEU A 148 3.62 2.73 -10.32
CA LEU A 148 3.42 2.36 -11.71
C LEU A 148 4.74 1.99 -12.41
N GLU A 149 5.77 2.81 -12.25
CA GLU A 149 7.11 2.57 -12.81
C GLU A 149 7.71 1.27 -12.28
N SER A 150 7.61 1.04 -10.97
CA SER A 150 8.11 -0.17 -10.31
C SER A 150 7.37 -1.42 -10.80
N SER A 151 6.05 -1.32 -11.01
CA SER A 151 5.24 -2.40 -11.57
C SER A 151 5.60 -2.70 -13.03
N GLN A 152 5.79 -1.66 -13.84
CA GLN A 152 6.22 -1.79 -15.24
C GLN A 152 7.61 -2.43 -15.34
N MET A 153 8.55 -2.05 -14.48
CA MET A 153 9.85 -2.69 -14.37
C MET A 153 9.71 -4.17 -14.04
N ALA A 154 8.95 -4.53 -13.01
CA ALA A 154 8.74 -5.94 -12.64
C ALA A 154 8.18 -6.77 -13.81
N LEU A 155 7.21 -6.23 -14.56
CA LEU A 155 6.65 -6.89 -15.75
C LEU A 155 7.69 -7.08 -16.87
N HIS A 156 8.55 -6.09 -17.11
CA HIS A 156 9.61 -6.21 -18.09
C HIS A 156 10.64 -7.28 -17.67
N GLU A 157 11.05 -7.27 -16.41
CA GLU A 157 12.01 -8.24 -15.88
C GLU A 157 11.46 -9.68 -15.96
N LEU A 158 10.16 -9.88 -15.69
CA LEU A 158 9.48 -11.16 -15.89
C LEU A 158 9.52 -11.63 -17.34
N ALA A 159 9.25 -10.73 -18.28
CA ALA A 159 9.24 -11.05 -19.71
C ALA A 159 10.64 -11.43 -20.21
N ASP A 160 11.67 -10.72 -19.76
CA ASP A 160 13.07 -11.01 -20.06
C ASP A 160 13.48 -12.38 -19.51
N SER A 161 13.23 -12.64 -18.22
CA SER A 161 13.60 -13.91 -17.58
C SER A 161 12.90 -15.10 -18.25
N ARG A 162 11.64 -14.96 -18.66
CA ARG A 162 10.92 -15.99 -19.43
C ARG A 162 11.60 -16.27 -20.78
N ARG A 163 12.03 -15.23 -21.49
CA ARG A 163 12.73 -15.39 -22.78
C ARG A 163 14.04 -16.16 -22.60
N THR A 164 14.85 -15.79 -21.62
CA THR A 164 16.13 -16.45 -21.31
C THR A 164 15.95 -17.93 -20.98
N ILE A 165 14.93 -18.28 -20.18
CA ILE A 165 14.62 -19.67 -19.86
C ILE A 165 14.26 -20.44 -21.13
N SER A 166 13.36 -19.90 -21.98
CA SER A 166 12.95 -20.56 -23.22
C SER A 166 14.09 -20.69 -24.25
N GLU A 167 15.04 -19.76 -24.29
CA GLU A 167 16.23 -19.83 -25.15
C GLU A 167 17.26 -20.84 -24.62
N GLY A 168 17.45 -20.89 -23.30
CA GLY A 168 18.34 -21.86 -22.64
C GLY A 168 17.86 -23.31 -22.73
N GLU A 169 16.55 -23.54 -22.82
CA GLU A 169 15.99 -24.87 -23.09
C GLU A 169 16.25 -25.32 -24.53
N ARG A 170 16.14 -24.44 -25.52
CA ARG A 170 16.39 -24.77 -26.94
C ARG A 170 17.84 -25.06 -27.28
N LEU A 171 18.80 -24.61 -26.47
CA LEU A 171 20.23 -24.86 -26.67
C LEU A 171 20.69 -26.21 -26.08
N LYS A 172 19.79 -26.94 -25.41
CA LYS A 172 20.07 -28.26 -24.81
C LYS A 172 19.47 -29.43 -25.62
N ASP A 173 18.71 -29.14 -26.68
CA ASP A 173 18.18 -30.09 -27.66
C ASP A 173 19.03 -30.09 -28.94
#